data_AF-A0A9P5YRC3-F1
#
_entry.id   AF-A0A9P5YRC3-F1
#
_cell.length_a   1.000
_cell.length_b   1.000
_cell.length_c   1.000
_cell.angle_alpha   90.00
_cell.angle_beta   90.00
_cell.angle_gamma   90.00
#
_symmetry.space_group_name_H-M   'P 1'
#
loop_
_entity.id
_entity.type
_entity.pdbx_description
1 polymer ?
#
loop_
_entity_poly.entity_id
_entity_poly.type
_entity_poly.pdbx_seq_one_letter_code
_entity_poly.pdbx_strand_id
1 'polypeptide(L)'
;MASVENEAFLQALLLETEEDEAEEQLEELALALGATLLYGAEESRRLRSERRRERRLYLVRRDLLPNPRAATPWQKLYAGENNRAYITTMAVDVPTFQFILKQGFEEQWNTTPIPRNDVSPTADPTPYRRSLDAAGALGLILHY
;
A
#
# COMPACT_ATOMS: atom_id res chain seq x y z
N MET A 1 35.25 -39.65 -53.03
CA MET A 1 35.86 -38.92 -51.90
C MET A 1 35.16 -37.60 -51.64
N ALA A 2 35.02 -36.69 -52.63
CA ALA A 2 34.36 -35.39 -52.42
C ALA A 2 32.90 -35.42 -51.88
N SER A 3 32.11 -36.45 -52.21
CA SER A 3 30.71 -36.56 -51.72
C SER A 3 30.63 -36.91 -50.23
N VAL A 4 31.55 -37.73 -49.73
CA VAL A 4 31.57 -38.20 -48.33
C VAL A 4 32.14 -37.12 -47.41
N GLU A 5 33.11 -36.35 -47.90
CA GLU A 5 33.66 -35.20 -47.18
C GLU A 5 32.61 -34.07 -47.00
N ASN A 6 31.73 -33.87 -47.97
CA ASN A 6 30.64 -32.90 -47.87
C ASN A 6 29.54 -33.36 -46.90
N GLU A 7 29.21 -34.66 -46.88
CA GLU A 7 28.26 -35.22 -45.92
C GLU A 7 28.78 -35.14 -44.48
N ALA A 8 30.05 -35.44 -44.24
CA ALA A 8 30.67 -35.33 -42.93
C ALA A 8 30.70 -33.87 -42.43
N PHE A 9 30.96 -32.91 -43.33
CA PHE A 9 30.92 -31.48 -43.01
C PHE A 9 29.51 -31.01 -42.65
N LEU A 10 28.49 -31.43 -43.41
CA LEU A 10 27.10 -31.10 -43.13
C LEU A 10 26.62 -31.73 -41.80
N GLN A 11 27.07 -32.94 -41.47
CA GLN A 11 26.77 -33.56 -40.17
C GLN A 11 27.41 -32.80 -39.01
N ALA A 12 28.66 -32.34 -39.15
CA ALA A 12 29.33 -31.56 -38.11
C ALA A 12 28.63 -30.21 -37.87
N LEU A 13 28.23 -29.52 -38.95
CA LEU A 13 27.50 -28.25 -38.86
C LEU A 13 26.13 -28.42 -38.18
N LEU A 14 25.39 -29.49 -38.52
CA LEU A 14 24.10 -29.78 -37.89
C LEU A 14 24.25 -30.05 -36.38
N LEU A 15 25.30 -30.78 -35.98
CA LEU A 15 25.58 -31.08 -34.58
C LEU A 15 25.94 -29.80 -33.80
N GLU A 16 26.77 -28.93 -34.38
CA GLU A 16 27.12 -27.63 -33.80
C GLU A 16 25.88 -26.74 -33.63
N THR A 17 24.99 -26.69 -34.64
CA THR A 17 23.74 -25.92 -34.53
C THR A 17 22.77 -26.48 -33.48
N GLU A 18 22.68 -27.81 -33.33
CA GLU A 18 21.84 -28.43 -32.30
C GLU A 18 22.38 -28.16 -30.89
N GLU A 19 23.71 -28.14 -30.73
CA GLU A 19 24.37 -27.77 -29.47
C GLU A 19 24.13 -26.30 -29.11
N ASP A 20 24.29 -25.39 -30.06
CA ASP A 20 24.01 -23.95 -29.87
C ASP A 20 22.55 -23.68 -29.50
N GLU A 21 21.60 -24.33 -30.19
CA GLU A 21 20.16 -24.21 -29.88
C GLU A 21 19.83 -24.75 -28.49
N ALA A 22 20.48 -25.84 -28.07
CA ALA A 22 20.29 -26.40 -26.73
C ALA A 22 20.86 -25.48 -25.64
N GLU A 23 22.00 -24.82 -25.90
CA GLU A 23 22.59 -23.85 -24.98
C GLU A 23 21.70 -22.61 -24.84
N GLU A 24 21.18 -22.07 -25.94
CA GLU A 24 20.25 -20.93 -25.92
C GLU A 24 18.97 -21.26 -25.13
N GLN A 25 18.41 -22.46 -25.31
CA GLN A 25 17.25 -22.92 -24.54
C GLN A 25 17.57 -23.05 -23.04
N LEU A 26 18.77 -23.54 -22.68
CA LEU A 26 19.20 -23.62 -21.29
C LEU A 26 19.37 -22.24 -20.67
N GLU A 27 19.92 -21.27 -21.41
CA GLU A 27 20.04 -19.88 -20.98
C GLU A 27 18.66 -19.23 -20.77
N GLU A 28 17.74 -19.40 -21.73
CA GLU A 28 16.37 -18.89 -21.63
C GLU A 28 15.67 -19.47 -20.41
N LEU A 29 15.79 -20.79 -20.21
CA LEU A 29 15.20 -21.48 -19.07
C LEU A 29 15.83 -21.01 -17.75
N ALA A 30 17.14 -20.84 -17.69
CA ALA A 30 17.84 -20.32 -16.52
C ALA A 30 17.39 -18.90 -16.19
N LEU A 31 17.20 -18.05 -17.20
CA LEU A 31 16.74 -16.68 -17.04
C LEU A 31 15.28 -16.63 -16.56
N ALA A 32 14.40 -17.44 -17.14
CA ALA A 32 13.01 -17.58 -16.71
C ALA A 32 12.92 -18.10 -15.27
N LEU A 33 13.75 -19.08 -14.91
CA LEU A 33 13.81 -19.64 -13.55
C LEU A 33 14.33 -18.59 -12.55
N GLY A 34 15.37 -17.85 -12.93
CA GLY A 34 15.91 -16.73 -12.14
C GLY A 34 14.87 -15.64 -11.88
N ALA A 35 14.14 -15.22 -12.93
CA ALA A 35 13.06 -14.23 -12.81
C ALA A 35 11.93 -14.73 -11.89
N THR A 36 11.54 -16.00 -12.03
CA THR A 36 10.51 -16.62 -11.19
C THR A 36 10.93 -16.67 -9.72
N LEU A 37 12.19 -17.04 -9.44
CA LEU A 37 12.73 -17.07 -8.08
C LEU A 37 12.81 -15.67 -7.47
N LEU A 38 13.26 -14.67 -8.24
CA LEU A 38 13.33 -13.28 -7.79
C LEU A 38 11.92 -12.76 -7.45
N TYR A 39 10.97 -12.92 -8.36
CA TYR A 39 9.58 -12.53 -8.16
C TYR A 39 8.96 -13.26 -6.95
N GLY A 40 9.14 -14.58 -6.87
CA GLY A 40 8.66 -15.38 -5.75
C GLY A 40 9.27 -14.97 -4.41
N ALA A 41 10.55 -14.58 -4.40
CA ALA A 41 11.23 -14.08 -3.20
C ALA A 41 10.69 -12.70 -2.78
N GLU A 42 10.44 -11.81 -3.73
CA GLU A 42 9.83 -10.49 -3.49
C GLU A 42 8.41 -10.63 -2.96
N GLU A 43 7.58 -11.45 -3.62
CA GLU A 43 6.19 -11.68 -3.21
C GLU A 43 6.12 -12.33 -1.82
N SER A 44 7.01 -13.28 -1.55
CA SER A 44 7.16 -13.87 -0.21
C SER A 44 7.58 -12.84 0.84
N ARG A 45 8.38 -11.83 0.50
CA ARG A 45 8.71 -10.72 1.41
C ARG A 45 7.50 -9.83 1.65
N ARG A 46 6.74 -9.50 0.59
CA ARG A 46 5.51 -8.70 0.66
C ARG A 46 4.47 -9.34 1.57
N LEU A 47 4.10 -10.60 1.31
CA LEU A 47 3.14 -11.36 2.11
C LEU A 47 3.58 -11.55 3.58
N ARG A 48 4.88 -11.70 3.83
CA ARG A 48 5.41 -11.73 5.21
C ARG A 48 5.31 -10.36 5.89
N SER A 49 5.51 -9.27 5.15
CA SER A 49 5.36 -7.91 5.66
C SER A 49 3.91 -7.59 6.00
N GLU A 50 2.97 -7.95 5.12
CA GLU A 50 1.53 -7.78 5.32
C GLU A 50 1.02 -8.58 6.51
N ARG A 51 1.34 -9.88 6.59
CA ARG A 51 0.99 -10.70 7.76
C ARG A 51 1.58 -10.15 9.06
N ARG A 52 2.80 -9.62 9.05
CA ARG A 52 3.38 -8.94 10.22
C ARG A 52 2.65 -7.65 10.53
N ARG A 53 2.26 -6.86 9.52
CA ARG A 53 1.51 -5.61 9.71
C ARG A 53 0.19 -5.87 10.45
N GLU A 54 -0.56 -6.90 10.06
CA GLU A 54 -1.82 -7.29 10.72
C GLU A 54 -1.62 -7.78 12.16
N ARG A 55 -0.49 -8.45 12.42
CA ARG A 55 -0.18 -9.05 13.74
C ARG A 55 0.54 -8.11 14.70
N ARG A 56 1.11 -7.00 14.23
CA ARG A 56 1.85 -6.05 15.08
C ARG A 56 0.92 -5.39 16.09
N LEU A 57 1.32 -5.42 17.36
CA LEU A 57 0.64 -4.75 18.47
C LEU A 57 1.14 -3.32 18.71
N TYR A 58 2.05 -2.83 17.87
CA TYR A 58 2.73 -1.55 18.05
C TYR A 58 2.80 -0.78 16.73
N LEU A 59 2.83 0.55 16.84
CA LEU A 59 3.03 1.46 15.71
C LEU A 59 4.49 1.43 15.26
N VAL A 60 4.72 1.54 13.95
CA VAL A 60 6.08 1.71 13.41
C VAL A 60 6.30 3.13 12.91
N ARG A 61 7.55 3.49 12.60
CA ARG A 61 7.93 4.85 12.20
C ARG A 61 7.05 5.47 11.10
N ARG A 62 6.57 4.66 10.14
CA ARG A 62 5.69 5.15 9.07
C ARG A 62 4.29 5.55 9.56
N ASP A 63 3.85 4.95 10.68
CA ASP A 63 2.55 5.19 11.30
C ASP A 63 2.61 6.40 12.26
N LEU A 64 3.82 6.89 12.57
CA LEU A 64 4.03 8.05 13.42
C LEU A 64 4.08 9.34 12.60
N LEU A 65 3.68 10.44 13.23
CA LEU A 65 3.78 11.77 12.65
C LEU A 65 5.25 12.21 12.59
N PRO A 66 5.77 12.63 11.43
CA PRO A 66 7.11 13.21 11.34
C PRO A 66 7.17 14.57 12.05
N ASN A 67 6.08 15.33 12.01
CA ASN A 67 5.89 16.56 12.78
C ASN A 67 4.53 16.48 13.52
N PRO A 68 4.52 16.44 14.87
CA PRO A 68 3.29 16.29 15.65
C PRO A 68 2.33 17.49 15.56
N ARG A 69 2.78 18.63 15.00
CA ARG A 69 1.94 19.83 14.82
C ARG A 69 1.26 19.92 13.46
N ALA A 70 1.66 19.09 12.50
CA ALA A 70 1.18 19.20 11.13
C ALA A 70 -0.13 18.46 10.87
N ALA A 71 -0.41 17.40 11.64
CA ALA A 71 -1.61 16.60 11.54
C ALA A 71 -1.88 15.89 12.87
N THR A 72 -3.09 15.37 13.02
CA THR A 72 -3.46 14.53 14.16
C THR A 72 -2.93 13.10 13.99
N PRO A 73 -2.67 12.38 15.10
CA PRO A 73 -2.24 10.98 15.04
C PRO A 73 -3.21 10.10 14.23
N TRP A 74 -4.51 10.37 14.33
CA TRP A 74 -5.53 9.63 13.59
C TRP A 74 -5.51 9.90 12.10
N GLN A 75 -5.38 11.16 11.65
CA GLN A 75 -5.21 11.45 10.22
C GLN A 75 -4.01 10.69 9.63
N LYS A 76 -2.92 10.52 10.40
CA LYS A 76 -1.76 9.74 9.97
C LYS A 76 -2.05 8.25 9.89
N LEU A 77 -2.74 7.69 10.89
CA LEU A 77 -3.15 6.29 10.90
C LEU A 77 -4.20 5.99 9.82
N TYR A 78 -5.05 6.97 9.48
CA TYR A 78 -6.06 6.90 8.43
C TYR A 78 -5.39 6.73 7.07
N ALA A 79 -4.46 7.65 6.75
CA ALA A 79 -3.67 7.59 5.52
C ALA A 79 -2.78 6.33 5.46
N GLY A 80 -2.38 5.81 6.63
CA GLY A 80 -1.63 4.57 6.75
C GLY A 80 -2.48 3.30 6.76
N GLU A 81 -3.81 3.40 6.64
CA GLU A 81 -4.80 2.30 6.65
C GLU A 81 -4.55 1.25 7.74
N ASN A 82 -4.15 1.69 8.94
CA ASN A 82 -3.81 0.77 10.02
C ASN A 82 -5.07 0.39 10.82
N ASN A 83 -5.83 -0.58 10.30
CA ASN A 83 -7.07 -1.08 10.92
C ASN A 83 -6.90 -1.44 12.38
N ARG A 84 -5.80 -2.08 12.76
CA ARG A 84 -5.62 -2.53 14.14
C ARG A 84 -5.42 -1.37 15.09
N ALA A 85 -4.61 -0.38 14.71
CA ALA A 85 -4.44 0.84 15.51
C ALA A 85 -5.78 1.56 15.68
N TYR A 86 -6.54 1.68 14.59
CA TYR A 86 -7.89 2.25 14.58
C TYR A 86 -8.85 1.52 15.52
N ILE A 87 -8.97 0.20 15.42
CA ILE A 87 -9.80 -0.60 16.32
C ILE A 87 -9.36 -0.42 17.78
N THR A 88 -8.05 -0.38 18.01
CA THR A 88 -7.50 -0.24 19.37
C THR A 88 -7.80 1.13 19.96
N THR A 89 -7.68 2.23 19.20
CA THR A 89 -7.82 3.59 19.74
C THR A 89 -9.22 4.18 19.59
N MET A 90 -10.04 3.64 18.69
CA MET A 90 -11.35 4.21 18.28
C MET A 90 -12.48 3.18 18.25
N ALA A 91 -12.20 1.91 18.55
CA ALA A 91 -13.16 0.80 18.52
C ALA A 91 -13.80 0.49 17.15
N VAL A 92 -13.32 1.11 16.06
CA VAL A 92 -13.80 0.88 14.69
C VAL A 92 -12.61 0.70 13.73
N ASP A 93 -12.79 -0.03 12.64
CA ASP A 93 -11.76 -0.14 11.60
C ASP A 93 -11.77 1.07 10.64
N VAL A 94 -10.75 1.17 9.77
CA VAL A 94 -10.62 2.30 8.83
C VAL A 94 -11.80 2.38 7.85
N PRO A 95 -12.29 1.26 7.26
CA PRO A 95 -13.48 1.28 6.40
C PRO A 95 -14.73 1.78 7.12
N THR A 96 -14.99 1.33 8.35
CA THR A 96 -16.14 1.78 9.15
C THR A 96 -16.01 3.26 9.51
N PHE A 97 -14.80 3.70 9.89
CA PHE A 97 -14.53 5.12 10.13
C PHE A 97 -14.81 5.97 8.89
N GLN A 98 -14.33 5.54 7.73
CA GLN A 98 -14.58 6.23 6.46
C GLN A 98 -16.06 6.24 6.09
N PHE A 99 -16.76 5.14 6.34
CA PHE A 99 -18.20 5.06 6.13
C PHE A 99 -18.93 6.11 6.99
N ILE A 100 -18.66 6.18 8.30
CA ILE A 100 -19.27 7.18 9.19
C ILE A 100 -18.94 8.59 8.73
N LEU A 101 -17.67 8.84 8.37
CA LEU A 101 -17.22 10.14 7.89
C LEU A 101 -18.02 10.59 6.65
N LYS A 102 -18.20 9.70 5.67
CA LYS A 102 -18.83 9.99 4.38
C LYS A 102 -20.37 9.92 4.39
N GLN A 103 -20.97 9.25 5.37
CA GLN A 103 -22.44 9.16 5.49
C GLN A 103 -23.12 10.41 6.08
N GLY A 104 -22.38 11.51 6.24
CA GLY A 104 -22.95 12.81 6.60
C GLY A 104 -22.20 13.53 7.71
N PHE A 105 -21.28 12.87 8.42
CA PHE A 105 -20.48 13.56 9.45
C PHE A 105 -19.65 14.69 8.83
N GLU A 106 -18.98 14.44 7.71
CA GLU A 106 -18.18 15.46 7.03
C GLU A 106 -19.02 16.64 6.55
N GLU A 107 -20.19 16.36 5.97
CA GLU A 107 -21.12 17.38 5.50
C GLU A 107 -21.63 18.23 6.66
N GLN A 108 -22.13 17.61 7.73
CA GLN A 108 -22.63 18.32 8.91
C GLN A 108 -21.51 19.10 9.59
N TRP A 109 -20.31 18.52 9.74
CA TRP A 109 -19.17 19.21 10.32
C TRP A 109 -18.85 20.47 9.53
N ASN A 110 -18.76 20.38 8.20
CA ASN A 110 -18.36 21.50 7.36
C ASN A 110 -19.45 22.56 7.20
N THR A 111 -20.74 22.19 7.31
CA THR A 111 -21.90 23.08 7.10
C THR A 111 -22.54 23.59 8.40
N THR A 112 -22.19 23.05 9.56
CA THR A 112 -22.74 23.49 10.85
C THR A 112 -21.76 24.42 11.55
N PRO A 113 -22.15 25.66 11.88
CA PRO A 113 -21.35 26.55 12.72
C PRO A 113 -21.18 25.95 14.12
N ILE A 114 -19.97 26.03 14.69
CA ILE A 114 -19.75 25.59 16.07
C ILE A 114 -20.42 26.61 17.00
N PRO A 115 -21.40 26.21 17.83
CA PRO A 115 -22.08 27.14 18.72
C PRO A 115 -21.09 27.77 19.70
N ARG A 116 -21.02 29.10 19.74
CA ARG A 116 -20.26 29.88 20.70
C ARG A 116 -21.08 31.09 21.13
N ASN A 117 -20.82 31.61 22.33
CA ASN A 117 -21.57 32.76 22.86
C ASN A 117 -21.40 34.03 22.01
N ASP A 118 -20.34 34.10 21.20
CA ASP A 118 -19.99 35.21 20.30
C ASP A 118 -20.33 34.95 18.82
N VAL A 119 -20.95 33.81 18.49
CA VAL A 119 -21.26 33.40 17.12
C VAL A 119 -22.77 33.24 16.96
N SER A 120 -23.36 33.95 15.99
CA SER A 120 -24.78 33.75 15.65
C SER A 120 -25.02 32.30 15.19
N PRO A 121 -26.12 31.64 15.61
CA PRO A 121 -26.50 30.31 15.11
C PRO A 121 -26.69 30.26 13.59
N THR A 122 -26.93 31.41 12.96
CA THR A 122 -27.12 31.56 11.51
C THR A 122 -25.86 32.03 10.79
N ALA A 123 -24.71 32.14 11.48
CA ALA A 123 -23.47 32.57 10.86
C ALA A 123 -22.96 31.53 9.87
N ASP A 124 -22.29 31.97 8.80
CA ASP A 124 -21.72 31.02 7.84
C ASP A 124 -20.61 30.18 8.49
N PRO A 125 -20.55 28.86 8.20
CA PRO A 125 -19.47 28.00 8.64
C PRO A 125 -18.12 28.46 8.07
N THR A 126 -17.07 28.40 8.89
CA THR A 126 -15.70 28.73 8.47
C THR A 126 -14.80 27.48 8.53
N PRO A 127 -14.94 26.52 7.60
CA PRO A 127 -14.20 25.25 7.64
C PRO A 127 -12.68 25.46 7.67
N TYR A 128 -12.16 26.43 6.92
CA TYR A 128 -10.72 26.73 6.83
C TYR A 128 -10.13 27.46 8.05
N ARG A 129 -10.95 27.86 9.04
CA ARG A 129 -10.49 28.49 10.29
C ARG A 129 -10.55 27.54 11.49
N ARG A 130 -10.91 26.27 11.27
CA ARG A 130 -10.97 25.27 12.33
C ARG A 130 -9.61 24.62 12.51
N SER A 131 -9.28 24.29 13.76
CA SER A 131 -8.05 23.55 14.08
C SER A 131 -8.08 22.10 13.59
N LEU A 132 -9.27 21.56 13.32
CA LEU A 132 -9.49 20.18 12.86
C LEU A 132 -10.41 20.17 11.63
N ASP A 133 -10.04 19.35 10.66
CA ASP A 133 -10.94 18.92 9.59
C ASP A 133 -11.95 17.90 10.11
N ALA A 134 -12.90 17.48 9.27
CA ALA A 134 -13.93 16.53 9.67
C ALA A 134 -13.34 15.18 10.15
N ALA A 135 -12.31 14.67 9.47
CA ALA A 135 -11.66 13.42 9.86
C ALA A 135 -10.96 13.55 11.21
N GLY A 136 -10.24 14.64 11.46
CA GLY A 136 -9.59 14.93 12.73
C GLY A 136 -10.60 15.09 13.87
N ALA A 137 -11.74 15.73 13.61
CA ALA A 137 -12.82 15.90 14.58
C ALA A 137 -13.51 14.57 14.93
N LEU A 138 -13.89 13.77 13.93
CA LEU A 138 -14.47 12.44 14.14
C LEU A 138 -13.49 11.53 14.89
N GLY A 139 -12.21 11.56 14.49
CA GLY A 139 -11.16 10.82 15.17
C GLY A 139 -11.02 11.20 16.64
N LEU A 140 -11.09 12.49 16.96
CA LEU A 140 -11.05 12.96 18.34
C LEU A 140 -12.27 12.48 19.17
N ILE A 141 -13.46 12.45 18.56
CA ILE A 141 -14.70 12.00 19.23
C ILE A 141 -14.65 10.51 19.58
N LEU A 142 -14.11 9.70 18.68
CA LEU A 142 -14.05 8.24 18.86
C LEU A 142 -12.87 7.79 19.72
N HIS A 143 -11.90 8.67 19.98
CA HIS A 143 -10.70 8.32 20.70
C HIS A 143 -10.95 8.08 22.21
N TYR A 144 -10.39 6.99 22.74
CA TYR A 144 -10.36 6.67 24.18
C TYR A 144 -8.96 6.25 24.67
#